data_AF-A0A2U2HNN8-F1
#
_entry.id   AF-A0A2U2HNN8-F1
#
_cell.length_a   1.000
_cell.length_b   1.000
_cell.length_c   1.000
_cell.angle_alpha   90.00
_cell.angle_beta   90.00
_cell.angle_gamma   90.00
#
_symmetry.space_group_name_H-M   'P 1'
#
loop_
_entity.id
_entity.type
_entity.pdbx_description
1 polymer ?
#
loop_
_entity_poly.entity_id
_entity_poly.type
_entity_poly.pdbx_seq_one_letter_code
_entity_poly.pdbx_strand_id
1 'polypeptide(L)'
;MFMTAIHGRPARSFAVLALVLIGMWLAALYLGLRPEVKAYSNQPVSDALSGINALFAGIAVAGVILTLFLQMHEAKIMGEELEKTAQANLEMVRANVRMATRADERAVLDLFQTYCSEYFQVVKDSSMSVLIPCVASKDYCDFVVSRLFVADQLLFPPGCWEKVSRVSRSRSLDEFVLQEQRDRYKLDELINFFTLLVGLSNSREAIARCDFSYSWWRPLLWMIAIQQEKRYAASETVRKYATPLYLKAVVQGLDEIYGMAPFSTDGQLWDFFVNHPKLASHGMDERYRELAIGRETIT
;
A
#
# COMPACT_ATOMS: atom_id res chain seq x y z
N MET A 1 -15.78 -0.47 -38.69
CA MET A 1 -15.41 -1.10 -39.99
C MET A 1 -15.97 -0.26 -41.16
N PHE A 2 -15.55 1.00 -41.27
CA PHE A 2 -15.85 1.91 -42.38
C PHE A 2 -14.75 2.98 -42.44
N MET A 3 -13.48 2.57 -42.61
CA MET A 3 -12.37 3.53 -42.76
C MET A 3 -11.20 2.98 -43.59
N THR A 4 -11.50 2.22 -44.64
CA THR A 4 -10.47 1.74 -45.58
C THR A 4 -10.99 1.74 -47.01
N ALA A 5 -11.26 2.93 -47.59
CA ALA A 5 -11.50 3.04 -49.04
C ALA A 5 -11.44 4.49 -49.59
N ILE A 6 -10.47 5.33 -49.21
CA ILE A 6 -10.27 6.62 -49.90
C ILE A 6 -8.79 6.92 -50.06
N HIS A 7 -8.07 6.09 -50.83
CA HIS A 7 -6.75 6.45 -51.34
C HIS A 7 -6.75 6.19 -52.86
N GLY A 8 -6.87 7.27 -53.65
CA GLY A 8 -6.67 7.23 -55.12
C GLY A 8 -7.79 7.79 -56.00
N ARG A 9 -9.03 7.94 -55.49
CA ARG A 9 -10.17 8.50 -56.27
C ARG A 9 -10.43 10.01 -56.16
N PRO A 10 -10.16 10.73 -55.05
CA PRO A 10 -10.56 12.14 -54.96
C PRO A 10 -9.74 13.03 -55.91
N ALA A 11 -8.46 12.73 -56.13
CA ALA A 11 -7.58 13.54 -56.98
C ALA A 11 -8.04 13.57 -58.46
N ARG A 12 -8.55 12.45 -58.99
CA ARG A 12 -9.06 12.39 -60.37
C ARG A 12 -10.37 13.16 -60.52
N SER A 13 -11.28 13.05 -59.56
CA SER A 13 -12.54 13.80 -59.56
C SER A 13 -12.32 15.32 -59.42
N PHE A 14 -11.38 15.73 -58.57
CA PHE A 14 -11.00 17.14 -58.42
C PHE A 14 -10.34 17.70 -59.69
N ALA A 15 -9.45 16.95 -60.33
CA ALA A 15 -8.79 17.39 -61.57
C ALA A 15 -9.79 17.56 -62.72
N VAL A 16 -10.75 16.65 -62.86
CA VAL A 16 -11.83 16.75 -63.86
C VAL A 16 -12.72 17.95 -63.59
N LEU A 17 -13.11 18.17 -62.33
CA LEU A 17 -13.93 19.33 -61.96
C LEU A 17 -13.19 20.65 -62.25
N ALA A 18 -11.91 20.74 -61.89
CA ALA A 18 -11.08 21.91 -62.16
C ALA A 18 -10.94 22.21 -63.66
N LEU A 19 -10.75 21.17 -64.49
CA LEU A 19 -10.71 21.30 -65.95
C LEU A 19 -12.04 21.81 -66.54
N VAL A 20 -13.17 21.31 -66.04
CA VAL A 20 -14.50 21.78 -66.46
C VAL A 20 -14.72 23.24 -66.06
N LEU A 21 -14.31 23.64 -64.85
CA LEU A 21 -14.42 25.00 -64.35
C LEU A 21 -13.58 25.98 -65.18
N ILE A 22 -12.30 25.65 -65.40
CA ILE A 22 -11.39 26.44 -66.24
C ILE A 22 -11.90 26.50 -67.67
N GLY A 23 -12.39 25.37 -68.21
CA GLY A 23 -12.97 25.28 -69.54
C GLY A 23 -14.20 26.16 -69.72
N MET A 24 -15.14 26.17 -68.76
CA MET A 24 -16.30 27.07 -68.78
C MET A 24 -15.88 28.53 -68.67
N TRP A 25 -14.88 28.84 -67.85
CA TRP A 25 -14.40 30.21 -67.68
C TRP A 25 -13.72 30.74 -68.97
N LEU A 26 -12.87 29.92 -69.59
CA LEU A 26 -12.24 30.23 -70.88
C LEU A 26 -13.27 30.32 -72.02
N ALA A 27 -14.29 29.46 -72.03
CA ALA A 27 -15.36 29.51 -73.01
C ALA A 27 -16.22 30.79 -72.87
N ALA A 28 -16.53 31.21 -71.64
CA ALA A 28 -17.25 32.45 -71.38
C ALA A 28 -16.42 33.69 -71.77
N LEU A 29 -15.11 33.68 -71.50
CA LEU A 29 -14.18 34.73 -71.95
C LEU A 29 -14.11 34.80 -73.48
N TYR A 30 -13.99 33.64 -74.13
CA TYR A 30 -13.89 33.54 -75.59
C TYR A 30 -15.16 34.00 -76.31
N LEU A 31 -16.34 33.59 -75.82
CA LEU A 31 -17.63 34.03 -76.35
C LEU A 31 -17.87 35.52 -76.10
N GLY A 32 -17.41 36.05 -74.97
CA GLY A 32 -17.50 37.47 -74.63
C GLY A 32 -16.63 38.41 -75.50
N LEU A 33 -15.57 37.88 -76.11
CA LEU A 33 -14.65 38.62 -76.99
C LEU A 33 -15.09 38.65 -78.46
N ARG A 34 -16.12 37.88 -78.85
CA ARG A 34 -16.61 37.86 -80.25
C ARG A 34 -17.56 39.02 -80.55
N PRO A 35 -17.32 39.79 -81.62
CA PRO A 35 -18.14 40.97 -81.97
C PRO A 35 -19.57 40.62 -82.41
N GLU A 36 -19.82 39.40 -82.86
CA GLU A 36 -21.13 38.92 -83.35
C GLU A 36 -22.17 38.73 -82.23
N VAL A 37 -21.73 38.49 -80.99
CA VAL A 37 -22.63 38.25 -79.84
C VAL A 37 -23.22 39.55 -79.30
N LYS A 38 -22.54 40.68 -79.51
CA LYS A 38 -23.05 42.04 -79.22
C LYS A 38 -24.27 42.43 -80.07
N ALA A 39 -24.54 41.71 -81.17
CA ALA A 39 -25.68 41.99 -82.04
C ALA A 39 -27.01 41.37 -81.54
N TYR A 40 -26.95 40.40 -80.62
CA TYR A 40 -28.13 39.65 -80.13
C TYR A 40 -28.45 39.88 -78.65
N SER A 41 -27.61 40.59 -77.90
CA SER A 41 -27.87 40.94 -76.50
C SER A 41 -27.29 42.31 -76.15
N ASN A 42 -28.13 43.18 -75.57
CA ASN A 42 -27.74 44.50 -75.06
C ASN A 42 -27.15 44.45 -73.64
N GLN A 43 -27.03 43.26 -73.03
CA GLN A 43 -26.46 43.14 -71.69
C GLN A 43 -24.92 43.11 -71.75
N PRO A 44 -24.23 43.89 -70.89
CA PRO A 44 -22.77 43.89 -70.88
C PRO A 44 -22.25 42.50 -70.49
N VAL A 45 -21.29 41.98 -71.27
CA VAL A 45 -20.62 40.68 -71.06
C VAL A 45 -20.09 40.49 -69.63
N SER A 46 -19.77 41.62 -68.97
CA SER A 46 -19.48 41.75 -67.54
C SER A 46 -20.52 41.07 -66.64
N ASP A 47 -21.81 41.23 -66.91
CA ASP A 47 -22.89 40.74 -66.03
C ASP A 47 -23.02 39.21 -66.11
N ALA A 48 -22.80 38.62 -67.28
CA ALA A 48 -22.79 37.16 -67.46
C ALA A 48 -21.60 36.51 -66.75
N LEU A 49 -20.41 37.12 -66.84
CA LEU A 49 -19.22 36.66 -66.12
C LEU A 49 -19.37 36.86 -64.59
N SER A 50 -20.01 37.95 -64.17
CA SER A 50 -20.32 38.21 -62.77
C SER A 50 -21.32 37.19 -62.21
N GLY A 51 -22.31 36.75 -63.01
CA GLY A 51 -23.25 35.69 -62.65
C GLY A 51 -22.58 34.32 -62.46
N ILE A 52 -21.62 33.97 -63.33
CA ILE A 52 -20.82 32.73 -63.19
C ILE A 52 -19.92 32.79 -61.94
N ASN A 53 -19.27 33.92 -61.68
CA ASN A 53 -18.47 34.11 -60.47
C ASN A 53 -19.33 34.04 -59.20
N ALA A 54 -20.55 34.59 -59.22
CA ALA A 54 -21.50 34.49 -58.11
C ALA A 54 -21.95 33.03 -57.88
N LEU A 55 -22.14 32.24 -58.94
CA LEU A 55 -22.44 30.81 -58.83
C LEU A 55 -21.28 30.05 -58.15
N PHE A 56 -20.03 30.32 -58.55
CA PHE A 56 -18.86 29.70 -57.92
C PHE A 56 -18.68 30.11 -56.46
N ALA A 57 -18.90 31.39 -56.15
CA ALA A 57 -18.89 31.87 -54.77
C ALA A 57 -19.99 31.17 -53.94
N GLY A 58 -21.20 31.01 -54.49
CA GLY A 58 -22.29 30.29 -53.83
C GLY A 58 -21.98 28.81 -53.57
N ILE A 59 -21.38 28.11 -54.54
CA ILE A 59 -20.97 26.70 -54.39
C ILE A 59 -19.84 26.57 -53.34
N ALA A 60 -18.88 27.49 -53.33
CA ALA A 60 -17.81 27.50 -52.33
C ALA A 60 -18.37 27.72 -50.91
N VAL A 61 -19.30 28.68 -50.76
CA VAL A 61 -19.99 28.92 -49.48
C VAL A 61 -20.78 27.69 -49.04
N ALA A 62 -21.49 27.02 -49.94
CA ALA A 62 -22.21 25.78 -49.63
C ALA A 62 -21.26 24.67 -49.15
N GLY A 63 -20.08 24.55 -49.76
CA GLY A 63 -19.03 23.63 -49.31
C GLY A 63 -18.54 23.93 -47.89
N VAL A 64 -18.31 25.20 -47.56
CA VAL A 64 -17.88 25.64 -46.22
C VAL A 64 -18.96 25.41 -45.16
N ILE A 65 -20.23 25.65 -45.48
CA ILE A 65 -21.35 25.38 -44.58
C ILE A 65 -21.45 23.88 -44.29
N LEU A 66 -21.30 23.04 -45.33
CA LEU A 66 -21.32 21.59 -45.17
C LEU A 66 -20.17 21.09 -44.29
N THR A 67 -18.95 21.60 -44.49
CA THR A 67 -17.81 21.20 -43.67
C THR A 67 -17.95 21.65 -42.22
N LEU A 68 -18.45 22.86 -41.96
CA LEU A 68 -18.76 23.31 -40.60
C LEU A 68 -19.80 22.41 -39.93
N PHE A 69 -20.84 22.01 -40.67
CA PHE A 69 -21.87 21.11 -40.13
C PHE A 69 -21.30 19.74 -39.76
N LEU A 70 -20.43 19.17 -40.62
CA LEU A 70 -19.73 17.92 -40.34
C LEU A 70 -18.81 18.04 -39.12
N GLN A 71 -18.01 19.11 -39.04
CA GLN A 71 -17.12 19.36 -37.90
C GLN A 71 -17.89 19.52 -36.59
N MET A 72 -19.02 20.23 -36.59
CA MET A 72 -19.89 20.35 -35.42
C MET A 72 -20.48 19.00 -35.00
N HIS A 73 -20.86 18.16 -35.98
CA HIS A 73 -21.37 16.82 -35.70
C HIS A 73 -20.28 15.92 -35.07
N GLU A 74 -19.07 15.92 -35.63
CA GLU A 74 -17.94 15.15 -35.10
C GLU A 74 -17.55 15.61 -33.69
N ALA A 75 -17.52 16.93 -33.44
CA ALA A 75 -17.25 17.48 -32.12
C ALA A 75 -18.28 17.04 -31.08
N LYS A 76 -19.57 16.99 -31.47
CA LYS A 76 -20.64 16.50 -30.59
C LYS A 76 -20.48 15.02 -30.27
N ILE A 77 -20.19 14.18 -31.26
CA ILE A 77 -19.96 12.74 -31.05
C ILE A 77 -18.76 12.53 -30.11
N MET A 78 -17.65 13.22 -30.34
CA MET A 78 -16.48 13.13 -29.47
C MET A 78 -16.79 13.57 -28.04
N GLY A 79 -17.61 14.61 -27.85
CA GLY A 79 -18.06 15.04 -26.53
C GLY A 79 -18.85 13.95 -25.80
N GLU A 80 -19.81 13.32 -26.48
CA GLU A 80 -20.61 12.23 -25.91
C GLU A 80 -19.76 10.99 -25.59
N GLU A 81 -18.77 10.65 -26.41
CA GLU A 81 -17.84 9.55 -26.14
C GLU A 81 -16.90 9.85 -24.96
N LEU A 82 -16.41 11.09 -24.85
CA LEU A 82 -15.63 11.53 -23.68
C LEU A 82 -16.45 11.46 -22.39
N GLU A 83 -17.71 11.92 -22.43
CA GLU A 83 -18.60 11.84 -21.26
C GLU A 83 -18.85 10.39 -20.84
N LYS A 84 -19.12 9.49 -21.79
CA LYS A 84 -19.28 8.06 -21.50
C LYS A 84 -18.00 7.45 -20.92
N THR A 85 -16.83 7.83 -21.43
CA THR A 85 -15.54 7.34 -20.94
C THR A 85 -15.24 7.88 -19.53
N ALA A 86 -15.55 9.15 -19.26
CA ALA A 86 -15.41 9.75 -17.94
C ALA A 86 -16.34 9.08 -16.92
N GLN A 87 -17.59 8.80 -17.29
CA GLN A 87 -18.55 8.09 -16.44
C GLN A 87 -18.09 6.66 -16.14
N ALA A 88 -17.64 5.90 -17.16
CA ALA A 88 -17.12 4.55 -16.98
C ALA A 88 -15.89 4.52 -16.04
N ASN A 89 -14.99 5.48 -16.18
CA ASN A 89 -13.83 5.62 -15.27
C ASN A 89 -14.28 5.92 -13.82
N LEU A 90 -15.26 6.80 -13.63
CA LEU A 90 -15.80 7.10 -12.30
C LEU A 90 -16.46 5.88 -11.64
N GLU A 91 -17.22 5.10 -12.41
CA GLU A 91 -17.84 3.86 -11.92
C GLU A 91 -16.78 2.82 -11.55
N MET A 92 -15.75 2.66 -12.38
CA MET A 92 -14.61 1.76 -12.09
C MET A 92 -13.88 2.19 -10.82
N VAL A 93 -13.60 3.48 -10.64
CA VAL A 93 -12.97 3.99 -9.41
C VAL A 93 -13.85 3.71 -8.19
N ARG A 94 -15.16 3.95 -8.28
CA ARG A 94 -16.11 3.65 -7.18
C ARG A 94 -16.16 2.15 -6.87
N ALA A 95 -16.16 1.29 -7.88
CA ALA A 95 -16.14 -0.16 -7.71
C ALA A 95 -14.83 -0.62 -7.04
N ASN A 96 -13.68 -0.09 -7.49
CA ASN A 96 -12.38 -0.37 -6.90
C ASN A 96 -12.32 0.05 -5.42
N VAL A 97 -12.84 1.24 -5.08
CA VAL A 97 -12.92 1.71 -3.69
C VAL A 97 -13.79 0.78 -2.85
N ARG A 98 -14.96 0.35 -3.34
CA ARG A 98 -15.85 -0.59 -2.63
C ARG A 98 -15.22 -1.98 -2.47
N MET A 99 -14.48 -2.45 -3.47
CA MET A 99 -13.76 -3.72 -3.40
C MET A 99 -12.62 -3.64 -2.38
N ALA A 100 -11.89 -2.51 -2.34
CA ALA A 100 -10.83 -2.27 -1.38
C ALA A 100 -11.37 -2.23 0.07
N THR A 101 -12.47 -1.53 0.34
CA THR A 101 -13.07 -1.51 1.69
C THR A 101 -13.57 -2.88 2.12
N ARG A 102 -14.21 -3.66 1.23
CA ARG A 102 -14.63 -5.03 1.56
C ARG A 102 -13.44 -5.97 1.82
N ALA A 103 -12.34 -5.79 1.09
CA ALA A 103 -11.13 -6.56 1.31
C ALA A 103 -10.51 -6.23 2.67
N ASP A 104 -10.49 -4.95 3.06
CA ASP A 104 -10.03 -4.50 4.37
C ASP A 104 -10.92 -5.04 5.51
N GLU A 105 -12.24 -4.92 5.40
CA GLU A 105 -13.19 -5.47 6.38
C GLU A 105 -13.02 -6.98 6.57
N ARG A 106 -12.83 -7.73 5.48
CA ARG A 106 -12.58 -9.17 5.54
C ARG A 106 -11.24 -9.47 6.23
N ALA A 107 -10.18 -8.71 5.93
CA ALA A 107 -8.89 -8.88 6.58
C ALA A 107 -8.96 -8.63 8.09
N VAL A 108 -9.71 -7.60 8.53
CA VAL A 108 -9.99 -7.35 9.96
C VAL A 108 -10.70 -8.54 10.60
N LEU A 109 -11.76 -9.04 9.98
CA LEU A 109 -12.54 -10.16 10.51
C LEU A 109 -11.70 -11.44 10.59
N ASP A 110 -10.94 -11.77 9.55
CA ASP A 110 -10.08 -12.96 9.51
C ASP A 110 -8.96 -12.86 10.57
N LEU A 111 -8.39 -11.67 10.75
CA LEU A 111 -7.38 -11.40 11.78
C LEU A 111 -7.98 -11.54 13.19
N PHE A 112 -9.15 -10.96 13.41
CA PHE A 112 -9.86 -11.06 14.69
C PHE A 112 -10.23 -12.51 15.01
N GLN A 113 -10.75 -13.26 14.04
CA GLN A 113 -11.07 -14.68 14.18
C GLN A 113 -9.82 -15.51 14.49
N THR A 114 -8.71 -15.23 13.83
CA THR A 114 -7.43 -15.90 14.11
C THR A 114 -6.98 -15.61 15.53
N TYR A 115 -7.01 -14.35 15.96
CA TYR A 115 -6.61 -13.95 17.31
C TYR A 115 -7.52 -14.55 18.40
N CYS A 116 -8.83 -14.60 18.17
CA CYS A 116 -9.80 -15.16 19.09
C CYS A 116 -9.91 -16.69 19.01
N SER A 117 -9.21 -17.35 18.08
CA SER A 117 -9.22 -18.80 17.96
C SER A 117 -8.70 -19.48 19.21
N GLU A 118 -9.24 -20.65 19.54
CA GLU A 118 -8.79 -21.46 20.69
C GLU A 118 -7.29 -21.72 20.65
N TYR A 119 -6.77 -22.04 19.45
CA TYR A 119 -5.35 -22.23 19.22
C TYR A 119 -4.52 -21.00 19.61
N PHE A 120 -4.91 -19.81 19.12
CA PHE A 120 -4.14 -18.60 19.38
C PHE A 120 -4.28 -18.12 20.83
N GLN A 121 -5.40 -18.41 21.49
CA GLN A 121 -5.52 -18.19 22.94
C GLN A 121 -4.51 -19.05 23.72
N VAL A 122 -4.27 -20.30 23.31
CA VAL A 122 -3.19 -21.13 23.90
C VAL A 122 -1.81 -20.52 23.62
N VAL A 123 -1.54 -20.07 22.39
CA VAL A 123 -0.27 -19.38 22.04
C VAL A 123 -0.04 -18.19 22.98
N LYS A 124 -1.07 -17.37 23.17
CA LYS A 124 -1.06 -16.18 24.03
C LYS A 124 -0.75 -16.53 25.49
N ASP A 125 -1.48 -17.50 26.04
CA ASP A 125 -1.35 -17.92 27.43
C ASP A 125 0.02 -18.55 27.71
N SER A 126 0.48 -19.45 26.84
CA SER A 126 1.81 -20.06 26.92
C SER A 126 2.92 -19.00 26.80
N SER A 127 2.79 -18.05 25.87
CA SER A 127 3.77 -16.96 25.75
C SER A 127 3.86 -16.12 27.02
N MET A 128 2.72 -15.86 27.67
CA MET A 128 2.67 -15.16 28.96
C MET A 128 3.28 -15.99 30.10
N SER A 129 3.11 -17.32 30.09
CA SER A 129 3.77 -18.23 31.02
C SER A 129 5.30 -18.24 30.90
N VAL A 130 5.87 -17.71 29.81
CA VAL A 130 7.31 -17.46 29.65
C VAL A 130 7.67 -16.01 30.01
N LEU A 131 6.96 -15.04 29.43
CA LEU A 131 7.30 -13.63 29.56
C LEU A 131 7.13 -13.09 30.99
N ILE A 132 6.12 -13.53 31.74
CA ILE A 132 5.92 -13.07 33.11
C ILE A 132 7.06 -13.56 34.04
N PRO A 133 7.47 -14.84 34.01
CA PRO A 133 8.69 -15.27 34.70
C PRO A 133 9.96 -14.51 34.33
N CYS A 134 10.11 -14.05 33.08
CA CYS A 134 11.24 -13.18 32.68
C CYS A 134 11.25 -11.85 33.45
N VAL A 135 10.08 -11.31 33.78
CA VAL A 135 9.95 -10.09 34.61
C VAL A 135 10.39 -10.36 36.05
N ALA A 136 10.00 -11.51 36.60
CA ALA A 136 10.31 -11.89 37.97
C ALA A 136 11.77 -12.30 38.18
N SER A 137 12.44 -12.80 37.14
CA SER A 137 13.84 -13.22 37.20
C SER A 137 14.60 -12.85 35.94
N LYS A 138 15.60 -11.96 36.09
CA LYS A 138 16.47 -11.59 34.97
C LYS A 138 17.34 -12.76 34.50
N ASP A 139 17.79 -13.66 35.38
CA ASP A 139 18.56 -14.85 34.97
C ASP A 139 17.73 -15.78 34.08
N TYR A 140 16.44 -15.93 34.41
CA TYR A 140 15.53 -16.70 33.58
C TYR A 140 15.28 -15.99 32.23
N CYS A 141 15.15 -14.66 32.22
CA CYS A 141 15.06 -13.89 30.99
C CYS A 141 16.30 -14.06 30.10
N ASP A 142 17.50 -13.99 30.68
CA ASP A 142 18.76 -14.16 29.95
C ASP A 142 18.87 -15.60 29.39
N PHE A 143 18.39 -16.60 30.14
CA PHE A 143 18.22 -17.96 29.65
C PHE A 143 17.25 -18.04 28.45
N VAL A 144 16.04 -17.48 28.54
CA VAL A 144 15.05 -17.49 27.44
C VAL A 144 15.62 -16.81 26.20
N VAL A 145 16.23 -15.63 26.35
CA VAL A 145 16.86 -14.89 25.24
C VAL A 145 17.99 -15.69 24.61
N SER A 146 18.78 -16.43 25.40
CA SER A 146 19.83 -17.29 24.86
C SER A 146 19.29 -18.40 23.95
N ARG A 147 18.04 -18.86 24.18
CA ARG A 147 17.39 -19.90 23.36
C ARG A 147 16.89 -19.38 22.02
N LEU A 148 16.81 -18.06 21.82
CA LEU A 148 16.54 -17.46 20.51
C LEU A 148 17.73 -17.57 19.54
N PHE A 149 18.90 -17.98 20.04
CA PHE A 149 20.10 -18.18 19.25
C PHE A 149 20.49 -19.65 19.19
N VAL A 150 21.12 -20.05 18.08
CA VAL A 150 21.64 -21.42 17.91
C VAL A 150 22.97 -21.64 18.65
N ALA A 151 23.70 -20.57 18.97
CA ALA A 151 25.00 -20.61 19.62
C ALA A 151 24.95 -20.01 21.03
N ASP A 152 25.88 -20.44 21.89
CA ASP A 152 26.03 -20.01 23.29
C ASP A 152 24.71 -20.06 24.08
N GLN A 153 23.94 -21.15 24.00
CA GLN A 153 22.72 -21.28 24.79
C GLN A 153 23.05 -21.47 26.29
N LEU A 154 22.43 -20.68 27.16
CA LEU A 154 22.64 -20.77 28.60
C LEU A 154 21.91 -21.99 29.18
N LEU A 155 22.49 -22.58 30.22
CA LEU A 155 21.80 -23.60 31.02
C LEU A 155 20.64 -22.96 31.80
N PHE A 156 19.61 -23.76 32.08
CA PHE A 156 18.50 -23.31 32.92
C PHE A 156 19.04 -22.93 34.32
N PRO A 157 18.72 -21.74 34.86
CA PRO A 157 19.25 -21.30 36.16
C PRO A 157 18.36 -21.81 37.31
N PRO A 158 18.72 -22.88 38.05
CA PRO A 158 17.85 -23.44 39.10
C PRO A 158 17.54 -22.44 40.22
N GLY A 159 18.46 -21.50 40.49
CA GLY A 159 18.28 -20.44 41.48
C GLY A 159 17.14 -19.45 41.16
N CYS A 160 16.63 -19.43 39.92
CA CYS A 160 15.49 -18.56 39.59
C CYS A 160 14.16 -19.06 40.14
N TRP A 161 14.05 -20.34 40.52
CA TRP A 161 12.78 -20.98 40.85
C TRP A 161 12.03 -20.29 41.98
N GLU A 162 12.74 -19.80 43.00
CA GLU A 162 12.10 -19.11 44.13
C GLU A 162 11.32 -17.87 43.69
N LYS A 163 11.83 -17.12 42.71
CA LYS A 163 11.15 -15.95 42.14
C LYS A 163 10.08 -16.38 41.14
N VAL A 164 10.42 -17.31 40.25
CA VAL A 164 9.54 -17.77 39.17
C VAL A 164 8.29 -18.49 39.69
N SER A 165 8.42 -19.32 40.72
CA SER A 165 7.30 -20.08 41.31
C SER A 165 6.18 -19.18 41.85
N ARG A 166 6.48 -17.92 42.22
CA ARG A 166 5.49 -16.95 42.70
C ARG A 166 4.56 -16.43 41.60
N VAL A 167 4.99 -16.55 40.34
CA VAL A 167 4.26 -16.04 39.17
C VAL A 167 3.94 -17.12 38.13
N SER A 168 4.49 -18.33 38.33
CA SER A 168 4.26 -19.49 37.48
C SER A 168 2.99 -20.25 37.89
N ARG A 169 2.39 -20.96 36.92
CA ARG A 169 1.27 -21.89 37.16
C ARG A 169 1.76 -23.28 37.60
N SER A 170 3.05 -23.58 37.41
CA SER A 170 3.65 -24.88 37.74
C SER A 170 3.85 -25.05 39.24
N ARG A 171 3.67 -26.28 39.74
CA ARG A 171 3.73 -26.61 41.18
C ARG A 171 5.14 -26.95 41.64
N SER A 172 5.99 -27.41 40.73
CA SER A 172 7.38 -27.78 41.00
C SER A 172 8.33 -27.28 39.92
N LEU A 173 9.61 -27.24 40.25
CA LEU A 173 10.67 -26.89 39.30
C LEU A 173 10.72 -27.88 38.12
N ASP A 174 10.59 -29.18 38.39
CA ASP A 174 10.62 -30.21 37.34
C ASP A 174 9.44 -30.05 36.36
N GLU A 175 8.24 -29.77 36.88
CA GLU A 175 7.07 -29.49 36.05
C GLU A 175 7.29 -28.22 35.22
N PHE A 176 7.84 -27.17 35.84
CA PHE A 176 8.14 -25.93 35.15
C PHE A 176 9.12 -26.15 34.01
N VAL A 177 10.26 -26.80 34.25
CA VAL A 177 11.28 -27.04 33.21
C VAL A 177 10.71 -27.81 32.01
N LEU A 178 9.86 -28.81 32.25
CA LEU A 178 9.21 -29.57 31.18
C LEU A 178 8.20 -28.72 30.39
N GLN A 179 7.39 -27.93 31.07
CA GLN A 179 6.37 -27.11 30.43
C GLN A 179 6.96 -25.87 29.75
N GLU A 180 8.02 -25.31 30.32
CA GLU A 180 8.68 -24.09 29.87
C GLU A 180 9.23 -24.22 28.45
N GLN A 181 9.79 -25.37 28.09
CA GLN A 181 10.22 -25.61 26.72
C GLN A 181 9.05 -25.55 25.73
N ARG A 182 7.90 -26.12 26.10
CA ARG A 182 6.69 -26.12 25.25
C ARG A 182 6.13 -24.72 25.11
N ASP A 183 6.07 -23.98 26.21
CA ASP A 183 5.56 -22.63 26.24
C ASP A 183 6.48 -21.66 25.47
N ARG A 184 7.80 -21.87 25.51
CA ARG A 184 8.76 -21.09 24.71
C ARG A 184 8.58 -21.29 23.21
N TYR A 185 8.25 -22.49 22.73
CA TYR A 185 7.91 -22.66 21.32
C TYR A 185 6.67 -21.85 20.92
N LYS A 186 5.70 -21.68 21.83
CA LYS A 186 4.54 -20.80 21.60
C LYS A 186 4.93 -19.32 21.61
N LEU A 187 5.92 -18.92 22.40
CA LEU A 187 6.49 -17.58 22.32
C LEU A 187 7.14 -17.32 20.95
N ASP A 188 7.85 -18.29 20.38
CA ASP A 188 8.42 -18.17 19.03
C ASP A 188 7.30 -18.03 17.97
N GLU A 189 6.22 -18.81 18.09
CA GLU A 189 5.03 -18.66 17.24
C GLU A 189 4.41 -17.25 17.36
N LEU A 190 4.31 -16.70 18.57
CA LEU A 190 3.80 -15.35 18.80
C LEU A 190 4.69 -14.28 18.16
N ILE A 191 6.02 -14.41 18.29
CA ILE A 191 6.99 -13.49 17.67
C ILE A 191 6.86 -13.55 16.15
N ASN A 192 6.75 -14.75 15.58
CA ASN A 192 6.57 -14.93 14.14
C ASN A 192 5.23 -14.37 13.66
N PHE A 193 4.15 -14.54 14.42
CA PHE A 193 2.86 -13.93 14.13
C PHE A 193 2.97 -12.40 14.03
N PHE A 194 3.56 -11.75 15.04
CA PHE A 194 3.75 -10.29 14.99
C PHE A 194 4.70 -9.84 13.88
N THR A 195 5.73 -10.64 13.57
CA THR A 195 6.65 -10.37 12.46
C THR A 195 5.92 -10.37 11.12
N LEU A 196 5.08 -11.39 10.89
CA LEU A 196 4.25 -11.47 9.69
C LEU A 196 3.23 -10.34 9.62
N LEU A 197 2.59 -9.99 10.74
CA LEU A 197 1.65 -8.88 10.79
C LEU A 197 2.28 -7.54 10.39
N VAL A 198 3.44 -7.20 10.96
CA VAL A 198 4.13 -5.94 10.65
C VAL A 198 4.64 -5.92 9.20
N GLY A 199 5.05 -7.07 8.65
CA GLY A 199 5.52 -7.19 7.28
C GLY A 199 4.45 -6.99 6.20
N LEU A 200 3.16 -7.09 6.55
CA LEU A 200 2.04 -6.90 5.62
C LEU A 200 1.65 -5.41 5.55
N SER A 201 2.25 -4.67 4.61
CA SER A 201 2.05 -3.23 4.41
C SER A 201 0.58 -2.81 4.22
N ASN A 202 -0.26 -3.69 3.67
CA ASN A 202 -1.69 -3.44 3.44
C ASN A 202 -2.57 -3.73 4.66
N SER A 203 -2.01 -4.21 5.77
CA SER A 203 -2.78 -4.65 6.95
C SER A 203 -2.68 -3.68 8.13
N ARG A 204 -2.01 -2.53 7.95
CA ARG A 204 -1.78 -1.56 9.03
C ARG A 204 -3.07 -1.10 9.71
N GLU A 205 -4.07 -0.74 8.90
CA GLU A 205 -5.38 -0.30 9.39
C GLU A 205 -6.14 -1.44 10.07
N ALA A 206 -6.05 -2.65 9.52
CA ALA A 206 -6.69 -3.82 10.11
C ALA A 206 -6.09 -4.18 11.48
N ILE A 207 -4.76 -4.13 11.60
CA ILE A 207 -4.05 -4.38 12.86
C ILE A 207 -4.38 -3.29 13.89
N ALA A 208 -4.42 -2.01 13.49
CA ALA A 208 -4.77 -0.91 14.39
C ALA A 208 -6.20 -1.02 14.94
N ARG A 209 -7.13 -1.56 14.16
CA ARG A 209 -8.53 -1.80 14.58
C ARG A 209 -8.68 -3.02 15.49
N CYS A 210 -7.82 -4.02 15.37
CA CYS A 210 -7.79 -5.17 16.27
C CYS A 210 -6.99 -4.84 17.55
N ASP A 211 -7.67 -4.51 18.64
CA ASP A 211 -7.00 -4.31 19.93
C ASP A 211 -6.46 -5.63 20.50
N PHE A 212 -5.19 -5.94 20.23
CA PHE A 212 -4.49 -7.08 20.83
C PHE A 212 -4.09 -6.85 22.29
N SER A 213 -4.63 -5.81 22.93
CA SER A 213 -4.14 -5.28 24.21
C SER A 213 -2.66 -4.96 24.12
N TYR A 214 -2.23 -4.31 23.03
CA TYR A 214 -0.81 -4.12 22.71
C TYR A 214 -0.05 -3.42 23.84
N SER A 215 -0.67 -2.48 24.56
CA SER A 215 -0.10 -1.84 25.75
C SER A 215 0.39 -2.86 26.81
N TRP A 216 -0.25 -4.03 26.90
CA TRP A 216 0.18 -5.10 27.80
C TRP A 216 1.38 -5.90 27.26
N TRP A 217 1.41 -6.16 25.96
CA TRP A 217 2.52 -6.87 25.30
C TRP A 217 3.77 -6.01 25.16
N ARG A 218 3.58 -4.71 24.91
CA ARG A 218 4.61 -3.74 24.57
C ARG A 218 5.84 -3.82 25.47
N PRO A 219 5.75 -3.68 26.82
CA PRO A 219 6.94 -3.71 27.65
C PRO A 219 7.64 -5.08 27.64
N LEU A 220 6.87 -6.18 27.52
CA LEU A 220 7.42 -7.54 27.50
C LEU A 220 8.16 -7.84 26.18
N LEU A 221 7.60 -7.42 25.05
CA LEU A 221 8.23 -7.58 23.74
C LEU A 221 9.48 -6.71 23.61
N TRP A 222 9.43 -5.47 24.08
CA TRP A 222 10.60 -4.60 24.13
C TRP A 222 11.71 -5.15 25.04
N MET A 223 11.36 -5.72 26.21
CA MET A 223 12.32 -6.36 27.11
C MET A 223 13.10 -7.47 26.38
N ILE A 224 12.41 -8.39 25.71
CA ILE A 224 13.06 -9.46 24.94
C ILE A 224 13.87 -8.88 23.77
N ALA A 225 13.34 -7.89 23.04
CA ALA A 225 14.02 -7.29 21.90
C ALA A 225 15.37 -6.66 22.27
N ILE A 226 15.41 -5.83 23.33
CA ILE A 226 16.65 -5.19 23.78
C ILE A 226 17.61 -6.22 24.37
N GLN A 227 17.12 -7.17 25.14
CA GLN A 227 17.96 -8.22 25.70
C GLN A 227 18.58 -9.11 24.62
N GLN A 228 17.84 -9.36 23.53
CA GLN A 228 18.34 -10.05 22.34
C GLN A 228 19.47 -9.26 21.66
N GLU A 229 19.30 -7.95 21.46
CA GLU A 229 20.35 -7.09 20.91
C GLU A 229 21.61 -7.05 21.79
N LYS A 230 21.44 -6.88 23.11
CA LYS A 230 22.56 -6.88 24.06
C LYS A 230 23.35 -8.19 24.00
N ARG A 231 22.66 -9.33 23.96
CA ARG A 231 23.32 -10.64 23.84
C ARG A 231 24.05 -10.80 22.51
N TYR A 232 23.42 -10.39 21.41
CA TYR A 232 24.06 -10.40 20.09
C TYR A 232 25.30 -9.50 20.05
N ALA A 233 25.26 -8.33 20.67
CA ALA A 233 26.41 -7.43 20.75
C ALA A 233 27.54 -7.98 21.64
N ALA A 234 27.22 -8.74 22.68
CA ALA A 234 28.18 -9.26 23.65
C ALA A 234 28.93 -10.52 23.20
N SER A 235 28.35 -11.39 22.37
CA SER A 235 29.00 -12.65 21.94
C SER A 235 29.35 -12.65 20.44
N GLU A 236 30.64 -12.79 20.14
CA GLU A 236 31.13 -12.97 18.78
C GLU A 236 30.62 -14.26 18.13
N THR A 237 30.56 -15.35 18.89
CA THR A 237 30.03 -16.64 18.42
C THR A 237 28.56 -16.52 18.04
N VAL A 238 27.76 -15.83 18.85
CA VAL A 238 26.35 -15.54 18.54
C VAL A 238 26.26 -14.76 17.23
N ARG A 239 27.02 -13.67 17.06
CA ARG A 239 27.00 -12.89 15.80
C ARG A 239 27.35 -13.70 14.57
N LYS A 240 28.27 -14.65 14.70
CA LYS A 240 28.73 -15.50 13.60
C LYS A 240 27.63 -16.45 13.09
N TYR A 241 26.77 -16.95 13.96
CA TYR A 241 25.77 -17.98 13.63
C TYR A 241 24.32 -17.49 13.68
N ALA A 242 24.08 -16.28 14.17
CA ALA A 242 22.75 -15.69 14.25
C ALA A 242 22.27 -15.15 12.90
N THR A 243 20.96 -15.23 12.67
CA THR A 243 20.27 -14.51 11.60
C THR A 243 20.15 -13.03 11.96
N PRO A 244 19.83 -12.15 10.97
CA PRO A 244 19.54 -10.74 11.26
C PRO A 244 18.45 -10.61 12.33
N LEU A 245 18.66 -9.69 13.27
CA LEU A 245 17.70 -9.41 14.33
C LEU A 245 16.56 -8.56 13.78
N TYR A 246 15.33 -9.08 13.80
CA TYR A 246 14.14 -8.36 13.34
C TYR A 246 13.19 -7.96 14.48
N LEU A 247 13.31 -8.57 15.67
CA LEU A 247 12.33 -8.38 16.74
C LEU A 247 12.19 -6.91 17.15
N LYS A 248 13.29 -6.17 17.30
CA LYS A 248 13.21 -4.73 17.62
C LYS A 248 12.46 -3.94 16.55
N ALA A 249 12.80 -4.15 15.28
CA ALA A 249 12.12 -3.48 14.17
C ALA A 249 10.63 -3.84 14.11
N VAL A 250 10.27 -5.09 14.42
CA VAL A 250 8.87 -5.53 14.53
C VAL A 250 8.16 -4.79 15.67
N VAL A 251 8.77 -4.69 16.85
CA VAL A 251 8.17 -3.98 17.98
C VAL A 251 8.03 -2.48 17.71
N GLN A 252 9.01 -1.86 17.03
CA GLN A 252 8.91 -0.48 16.55
C GLN A 252 7.75 -0.31 15.56
N GLY A 253 7.59 -1.23 14.61
CA GLY A 253 6.47 -1.22 13.67
C GLY A 253 5.12 -1.36 14.38
N LEU A 254 5.02 -2.20 15.40
CA LEU A 254 3.81 -2.30 16.23
C LEU A 254 3.54 -1.00 17.00
N ASP A 255 4.55 -0.39 17.62
CA ASP A 255 4.42 0.92 18.27
C ASP A 255 3.80 1.94 17.30
N GLU A 256 4.33 2.05 16.08
CA GLU A 256 3.81 2.96 15.07
C GLU A 256 2.39 2.62 14.59
N ILE A 257 2.02 1.33 14.50
CA ILE A 257 0.67 0.91 14.12
C ILE A 257 -0.35 1.32 15.19
N TYR A 258 -0.01 1.15 16.46
CA TYR A 258 -0.86 1.49 17.60
C TYR A 258 -0.77 2.97 18.03
N GLY A 259 -0.11 3.82 17.23
CA GLY A 259 0.01 5.25 17.50
C GLY A 259 0.91 5.60 18.69
N MET A 260 1.80 4.70 19.07
CA MET A 260 2.80 4.90 20.13
C MET A 260 4.14 5.29 19.52
N ALA A 261 4.88 6.19 20.19
CA ALA A 261 6.23 6.51 19.77
C ALA A 261 7.20 5.41 20.22
N PRO A 262 8.03 4.85 19.31
CA PRO A 262 9.10 3.93 19.70
C PRO A 262 10.06 4.55 20.69
N PHE A 263 10.60 3.74 21.60
CA PHE A 263 11.60 4.23 22.55
C PHE A 263 12.89 4.63 21.82
N SER A 264 13.39 5.82 22.13
CA SER A 264 14.60 6.36 21.50
C SER A 264 15.88 5.90 22.21
N THR A 265 15.77 5.49 23.48
CA THR A 265 16.90 5.04 24.31
C THR A 265 16.48 3.89 25.23
N ASP A 266 17.43 3.04 25.61
CA ASP A 266 17.22 1.97 26.59
C ASP A 266 16.69 2.51 27.92
N GLY A 267 17.18 3.66 28.39
CA GLY A 267 16.74 4.27 29.64
C GLY A 267 15.24 4.60 29.66
N GLN A 268 14.71 5.15 28.55
CA GLN A 268 13.28 5.41 28.41
C GLN A 268 12.45 4.12 28.44
N LEU A 269 12.95 3.06 27.79
CA LEU A 269 12.30 1.75 27.83
C LEU A 269 12.26 1.20 29.26
N TRP A 270 13.40 1.16 29.94
CA TRP A 270 13.47 0.57 31.28
C TRP A 270 12.68 1.38 32.30
N ASP A 271 12.67 2.72 32.20
CA ASP A 271 11.79 3.57 33.00
C ASP A 271 10.30 3.26 32.75
N PHE A 272 9.89 3.12 31.49
CA PHE A 272 8.53 2.69 31.15
C PHE A 272 8.21 1.30 31.70
N PHE A 273 9.16 0.36 31.58
CA PHE A 273 9.00 -1.03 32.02
C PHE A 273 8.80 -1.14 33.52
N VAL A 274 9.66 -0.49 34.34
CA VAL A 274 9.61 -0.59 35.81
C VAL A 274 8.41 0.13 36.41
N ASN A 275 7.92 1.17 35.74
CA ASN A 275 6.75 1.93 36.17
C ASN A 275 5.42 1.37 35.60
N HIS A 276 5.47 0.30 34.79
CA HIS A 276 4.27 -0.28 34.20
C HIS A 276 3.39 -0.96 35.28
N PRO A 277 2.13 -0.53 35.49
CA PRO A 277 1.33 -0.89 36.66
C PRO A 277 1.08 -2.40 36.77
N LYS A 278 0.90 -3.07 35.63
CA LYS A 278 0.65 -4.51 35.59
C LYS A 278 1.92 -5.36 35.71
N LEU A 279 3.11 -4.80 35.43
CA LEU A 279 4.37 -5.51 35.66
C LEU A 279 4.80 -5.44 37.12
N ALA A 280 4.52 -4.33 37.79
CA ALA A 280 4.78 -4.15 39.22
C ALA A 280 4.13 -5.25 40.09
N SER A 281 2.97 -5.78 39.71
CA SER A 281 2.29 -6.86 40.44
C SER A 281 2.95 -8.24 40.32
N HIS A 282 3.94 -8.42 39.46
CA HIS A 282 4.57 -9.72 39.18
C HIS A 282 5.96 -9.90 39.81
N GLY A 283 6.26 -9.19 40.90
CA GLY A 283 7.49 -9.42 41.66
C GLY A 283 8.76 -9.16 40.85
N MET A 284 8.79 -8.05 40.12
CA MET A 284 9.88 -7.66 39.20
C MET A 284 11.27 -7.77 39.83
N ASP A 285 12.23 -8.34 39.10
CA ASP A 285 13.63 -8.45 39.52
C ASP A 285 14.26 -7.04 39.68
N GLU A 286 14.92 -6.80 40.80
CA GLU A 286 15.53 -5.50 41.13
C GLU A 286 16.56 -5.03 40.10
N ARG A 287 17.22 -5.97 39.40
CA ARG A 287 18.17 -5.64 38.33
C ARG A 287 17.52 -4.86 37.17
N TYR A 288 16.21 -4.99 36.94
CA TYR A 288 15.53 -4.15 35.96
C TYR A 288 15.41 -2.68 36.40
N ARG A 289 15.35 -2.42 37.72
CA ARG A 289 15.38 -1.06 38.27
C ARG A 289 16.76 -0.44 38.16
N GLU A 290 17.82 -1.22 38.32
CA GLU A 290 19.19 -0.77 38.10
C GLU A 290 19.41 -0.31 36.65
N LEU A 291 18.83 -1.05 35.69
CA LEU A 291 18.85 -0.69 34.26
C LEU A 291 18.10 0.61 33.97
N ALA A 292 16.98 0.87 34.66
CA ALA A 292 16.24 2.15 34.53
C ALA A 292 17.03 3.35 35.06
N ILE A 293 17.85 3.15 36.11
CA ILE A 293 18.69 4.19 36.71
C ILE A 293 20.02 4.37 35.92
N GLY A 294 20.29 3.54 34.92
CA GLY A 294 21.52 3.57 34.12
C GLY A 294 22.75 3.06 34.88
N ARG A 295 22.57 2.31 35.97
CA ARG A 295 23.66 1.63 36.68
C ARG A 295 23.78 0.22 36.08
N GLU A 296 24.52 0.09 34.99
CA GLU A 296 24.95 -1.24 34.54
C GLU A 296 26.03 -1.73 35.51
N THR A 297 25.62 -2.56 36.47
CA THR A 297 26.57 -3.29 37.31
C THR A 297 27.25 -4.33 36.42
N ILE A 298 28.46 -3.99 35.94
CA ILE A 298 29.35 -4.93 35.24
C ILE A 298 29.76 -5.98 36.27
N THR A 299 29.20 -7.18 36.15
CA THR A 299 29.68 -8.41 36.80
C THR A 299 29.68 -9.53 35.78
#